data_AF-A0A6P4CFM1-F1
#
_entry.id   AF-A0A6P4CFM1-F1
#
_cell.length_a   1.000
_cell.length_b   1.000
_cell.length_c   1.000
_cell.angle_alpha   90.00
_cell.angle_beta   90.00
_cell.angle_gamma   90.00
#
_symmetry.space_group_name_H-M   'P 1'
#
loop_
_entity.id
_entity.type
_entity.pdbx_description
1 polymer ?
#
loop_
_entity_poly.entity_id
_entity_poly.type
_entity_poly.pdbx_seq_one_letter_code
_entity_poly.pdbx_strand_id
1 'polypeptide(L)'
;MTWNVFKFCTALRGLGSIMILLVFGVVGVIYYAVVLTNYSPVLSAEGLDCLLAIAVLILFHGLLIMLLWSYFSVVFMNSGSVPPNWRPAIDEERGEDDPLVASEFGNLQSDPSGQRVCYCRKCNQLKPPRCHHCSVWNIHAQ
;
A
#
# COMPACT_ATOMS: atom_id res chain seq x y z
N MET A 1 -2.34 32.79 2.96
CA MET A 1 -2.59 31.72 3.96
C MET A 1 -2.03 30.42 3.41
N THR A 2 -0.78 30.12 3.73
CA THR A 2 -0.08 28.91 3.27
C THR A 2 -0.63 27.71 4.03
N TRP A 3 -1.47 26.92 3.37
CA TRP A 3 -1.93 25.65 3.92
C TRP A 3 -0.71 24.75 4.18
N ASN A 4 -0.47 24.42 5.45
CA ASN A 4 0.64 23.56 5.87
C ASN A 4 0.39 22.14 5.36
N VAL A 5 0.96 21.81 4.20
CA VAL A 5 0.95 20.46 3.60
C VAL A 5 1.36 19.38 4.62
N PHE A 6 2.24 19.72 5.58
CA PHE A 6 2.61 18.86 6.69
C PHE A 6 1.43 18.44 7.60
N LYS A 7 0.51 19.36 7.94
CA LYS A 7 -0.68 19.01 8.74
C LYS A 7 -1.63 18.10 7.95
N PHE A 8 -1.68 18.26 6.63
CA PHE A 8 -2.49 17.41 5.75
C PHE A 8 -1.93 15.98 5.69
N CYS A 9 -0.60 15.79 5.62
CA CYS A 9 -0.01 14.45 5.69
C CYS A 9 -0.23 13.76 7.06
N THR A 10 -0.16 14.50 8.18
CA THR A 10 -0.49 13.94 9.50
C THR A 10 -1.99 13.60 9.62
N ALA A 11 -2.87 14.44 9.07
CA ALA A 11 -4.31 14.19 9.01
C ALA A 11 -4.64 12.99 8.10
N LEU A 12 -3.95 12.81 6.98
CA LEU A 12 -4.05 11.64 6.10
C LEU A 12 -3.61 10.35 6.80
N ARG A 13 -2.56 10.41 7.62
CA ARG A 13 -2.13 9.28 8.47
C ARG A 13 -3.18 8.96 9.55
N GLY A 14 -3.85 9.97 10.10
CA GLY A 14 -5.00 9.81 11.00
C GLY A 14 -6.26 9.28 10.30
N LEU A 15 -6.51 9.70 9.05
CA LEU A 15 -7.61 9.22 8.21
C LEU A 15 -7.46 7.73 7.86
N GLY A 16 -6.23 7.27 7.60
CA GLY A 16 -5.94 5.84 7.46
C GLY A 16 -6.37 5.05 8.71
N SER A 17 -6.06 5.57 9.91
CA SER A 17 -6.48 4.96 11.19
C SER A 17 -8.00 4.95 11.35
N ILE A 18 -8.70 6.03 10.98
CA ILE A 18 -10.16 6.10 11.05
C ILE A 18 -10.82 5.09 10.10
N MET A 19 -10.31 4.94 8.88
CA MET A 19 -10.80 3.94 7.93
C MET A 19 -10.61 2.51 8.44
N ILE A 20 -9.48 2.24 9.09
CA ILE A 20 -9.22 0.96 9.76
C ILE A 20 -10.30 0.69 10.83
N LEU A 21 -10.56 1.64 11.73
CA LEU A 21 -11.57 1.49 12.77
C LEU A 21 -12.99 1.26 12.19
N LEU A 22 -13.33 1.94 11.09
CA LEU A 22 -14.61 1.74 10.42
C LEU A 22 -14.75 0.31 9.87
N VAL A 23 -13.72 -0.21 9.19
CA VAL A 23 -13.71 -1.58 8.67
C VAL A 23 -13.86 -2.59 9.81
N PHE A 24 -13.13 -2.40 10.92
CA PHE A 24 -13.28 -3.24 12.11
C PHE A 24 -14.69 -3.15 12.72
N GLY A 25 -15.28 -1.96 12.77
CA GLY A 25 -16.64 -1.77 13.26
C GLY A 25 -17.66 -2.53 12.41
N VAL A 26 -17.60 -2.40 11.09
CA VAL A 26 -18.51 -3.11 10.17
C VAL A 26 -18.34 -4.62 10.26
N VAL A 27 -17.10 -5.11 10.24
CA VAL A 27 -16.80 -6.56 10.38
C VAL A 27 -17.28 -7.07 11.74
N GLY A 28 -17.10 -6.31 12.82
CA GLY A 28 -17.57 -6.65 14.16
C GLY A 28 -19.09 -6.73 14.26
N VAL A 29 -19.82 -5.80 13.64
CA VAL A 29 -21.29 -5.83 13.59
C VAL A 29 -21.79 -7.05 12.80
N ILE A 30 -21.17 -7.33 11.64
CA ILE A 30 -21.51 -8.51 10.84
C ILE A 30 -21.23 -9.79 11.62
N TYR A 31 -20.07 -9.89 12.27
CA TYR A 31 -19.71 -11.03 13.10
C TYR A 31 -20.72 -11.24 14.24
N TYR A 32 -21.08 -10.18 14.94
CA TYR A 32 -22.08 -10.22 16.00
C TYR A 32 -23.42 -10.73 15.49
N ALA A 33 -23.93 -10.17 14.39
CA ALA A 33 -25.21 -10.59 13.81
C ALA A 33 -25.19 -12.05 13.35
N VAL A 34 -24.14 -12.47 12.62
CA VAL A 34 -24.07 -13.83 12.11
C VAL A 34 -23.93 -14.84 13.25
N VAL A 35 -22.95 -14.65 14.15
CA VAL A 35 -22.64 -15.64 15.17
C VAL A 35 -23.67 -15.64 16.31
N LEU A 36 -23.99 -14.47 16.86
CA LEU A 36 -24.80 -14.38 18.07
C LEU A 36 -26.30 -14.29 17.79
N THR A 37 -26.74 -13.67 16.70
CA THR A 37 -28.19 -13.53 16.45
C THR A 37 -28.74 -14.64 15.54
N ASN A 38 -27.97 -15.15 14.58
CA ASN A 38 -28.44 -16.18 13.64
C ASN A 38 -28.07 -17.60 14.09
N TYR A 39 -26.79 -17.87 14.36
CA TYR A 39 -26.33 -19.24 14.63
C TYR A 39 -26.38 -19.66 16.11
N SER A 40 -26.35 -18.71 17.06
CA SER A 40 -26.53 -19.00 18.50
C SER A 40 -27.78 -19.81 18.84
N PRO A 41 -29.00 -19.44 18.38
CA PRO A 41 -30.20 -20.24 18.67
C PRO A 41 -30.15 -21.63 18.01
N VAL A 42 -29.54 -21.75 16.83
CA VAL A 42 -29.38 -23.02 16.11
C VAL A 42 -28.38 -23.94 16.82
N LEU A 43 -27.35 -23.39 17.47
CA LEU A 43 -26.41 -24.16 18.31
C LEU A 43 -27.04 -24.63 19.62
N SER A 44 -27.98 -23.86 20.17
CA SER A 44 -28.71 -24.23 21.38
C SER A 44 -29.82 -25.26 21.15
N ALA A 45 -30.20 -25.48 19.89
CA ALA A 45 -31.14 -26.52 19.49
C ALA A 45 -30.39 -27.83 19.20
N GLU A 46 -30.92 -28.95 19.68
CA GLU A 46 -30.35 -30.28 19.39
C GLU A 46 -30.85 -30.77 18.02
N GLY A 47 -29.92 -31.12 17.11
CA GLY A 47 -30.29 -31.62 15.79
C GLY A 47 -29.14 -31.67 14.77
N LEU A 48 -29.43 -32.19 13.57
CA LEU A 48 -28.49 -32.29 12.45
C LEU A 48 -28.11 -30.90 11.91
N ASP A 49 -28.99 -29.91 12.09
CA ASP A 49 -28.76 -28.51 11.77
C ASP A 49 -27.63 -27.88 12.60
N CYS A 50 -27.35 -28.40 13.80
CA CYS A 50 -26.24 -27.93 14.64
C CYS A 50 -24.88 -28.29 14.00
N LEU A 51 -24.74 -29.49 13.42
CA LEU A 51 -23.52 -29.87 12.70
C LEU A 51 -23.30 -28.99 11.47
N LEU A 52 -24.37 -28.69 10.73
CA LEU A 52 -24.32 -27.80 9.58
C LEU A 52 -23.95 -26.37 10.01
N ALA A 53 -24.55 -25.87 11.10
CA ALA A 53 -24.24 -24.55 11.67
C ALA A 53 -22.76 -24.45 12.08
N ILE A 54 -22.20 -25.48 12.73
CA ILE A 54 -20.78 -25.53 13.10
C ILE A 54 -19.90 -25.50 11.84
N ALA A 55 -20.21 -26.30 10.82
CA ALA A 55 -19.45 -26.31 9.57
C ALA A 55 -19.45 -24.93 8.88
N VAL A 56 -20.62 -24.27 8.80
CA VAL A 56 -20.75 -22.93 8.24
C VAL A 56 -20.00 -21.89 9.09
N LEU A 57 -20.07 -21.97 10.41
CA LEU A 57 -19.32 -21.10 11.30
C LEU A 57 -17.80 -21.25 11.13
N ILE A 58 -17.29 -22.48 11.00
CA ILE A 58 -15.86 -22.72 10.74
C ILE A 58 -15.42 -22.07 9.43
N LEU A 59 -16.19 -22.26 8.35
CA LEU A 59 -15.91 -21.62 7.06
C LEU A 59 -15.95 -20.09 7.16
N PHE A 60 -16.97 -19.54 7.84
CA PHE A 60 -17.10 -18.11 8.06
C PHE A 60 -15.90 -17.52 8.81
N HIS A 61 -15.44 -18.16 9.89
CA HIS A 61 -14.27 -17.72 10.63
C HIS A 61 -12.99 -17.81 9.79
N GLY A 62 -12.82 -18.90 9.03
CA GLY A 62 -11.69 -19.04 8.11
C GLY A 62 -11.62 -17.90 7.09
N LEU A 63 -12.75 -17.57 6.46
CA LEU A 63 -12.85 -16.45 5.53
C LEU A 63 -12.62 -15.10 6.19
N LEU A 64 -13.14 -14.89 7.40
CA LEU A 64 -12.97 -13.65 8.16
C LEU A 64 -11.51 -13.44 8.59
N ILE A 65 -10.83 -14.50 9.03
CA ILE A 65 -9.39 -14.45 9.34
C ILE A 65 -8.60 -14.11 8.08
N MET A 66 -8.87 -14.75 6.95
CA MET A 66 -8.20 -14.44 5.68
C MET A 66 -8.44 -13.01 5.23
N LEU A 67 -9.68 -12.52 5.36
CA LEU A 67 -10.05 -11.14 5.05
C LEU A 67 -9.26 -10.15 5.91
N LEU A 68 -9.30 -10.32 7.23
CA LEU A 68 -8.59 -9.43 8.16
C LEU A 68 -7.07 -9.50 7.95
N TRP A 69 -6.53 -10.69 7.73
CA TRP A 69 -5.10 -10.88 7.44
C TRP A 69 -4.67 -10.16 6.17
N SER A 70 -5.45 -10.29 5.09
CA SER A 70 -5.17 -9.60 3.84
C SER A 70 -5.25 -8.07 3.99
N TYR A 71 -6.25 -7.57 4.73
CA TYR A 71 -6.42 -6.15 5.02
C TYR A 71 -5.25 -5.60 5.83
N PHE A 72 -4.88 -6.27 6.92
CA PHE A 72 -3.74 -5.88 7.74
C PHE A 72 -2.42 -5.97 7.00
N SER A 73 -2.25 -6.97 6.13
CA SER A 73 -1.06 -7.07 5.28
C SER A 73 -0.93 -5.83 4.40
N VAL A 74 -1.99 -5.37 3.75
CA VAL A 74 -1.94 -4.15 2.92
C VAL A 74 -1.71 -2.88 3.75
N VAL A 75 -2.32 -2.78 4.93
CA VAL A 75 -2.21 -1.61 5.80
C VAL A 75 -0.83 -1.48 6.44
N PHE A 76 -0.23 -2.59 6.87
CA PHE A 76 1.04 -2.60 7.59
C PHE A 76 2.26 -2.89 6.72
N MET A 77 2.08 -3.46 5.52
CA MET A 77 3.20 -3.69 4.61
C MET A 77 3.68 -2.35 4.06
N ASN A 78 4.91 -1.99 4.41
CA ASN A 78 5.55 -0.80 3.89
C ASN A 78 5.60 -0.90 2.36
N SER A 79 5.24 0.19 1.67
CA SER A 79 5.57 0.32 0.25
C SER A 79 7.08 0.22 0.11
N GLY A 80 7.56 -0.70 -0.73
CA GLY A 80 8.98 -0.95 -0.91
C GLY A 80 9.75 0.35 -1.17
N SER A 81 10.88 0.53 -0.48
CA SER A 81 11.77 1.66 -0.68
C SER A 81 12.88 1.30 -1.65
N VAL A 82 13.33 2.29 -2.42
CA VAL A 82 14.49 2.12 -3.31
C VAL A 82 15.74 1.92 -2.45
N PRO A 83 16.56 0.87 -2.71
CA PRO A 83 17.81 0.67 -2.00
C PRO A 83 18.73 1.89 -2.17
N PRO A 84 19.48 2.31 -1.12
CA PRO A 84 20.32 3.51 -1.17
C PRO A 84 21.44 3.45 -2.22
N ASN A 85 21.80 2.25 -2.68
CA ASN A 85 22.85 2.03 -3.69
C ASN A 85 22.29 1.70 -5.08
N TRP A 86 21.01 1.99 -5.35
CA TRP A 86 20.46 1.74 -6.68
C TRP A 86 21.13 2.65 -7.71
N ARG A 87 21.79 2.04 -8.69
CA ARG A 87 22.36 2.72 -9.86
C ARG A 87 21.79 2.09 -11.13
N PRO A 88 21.44 2.88 -12.15
CA PRO A 88 21.09 2.34 -13.45
C PRO A 88 22.25 1.51 -13.99
N ALA A 89 21.97 0.38 -14.62
CA ALA A 89 22.97 -0.40 -15.36
C ALA A 89 23.29 0.27 -16.72
N ILE A 90 23.51 1.59 -16.72
CA ILE A 90 24.06 2.29 -17.88
C ILE A 90 25.57 2.27 -17.65
N ASP A 91 26.26 1.50 -18.50
CA ASP A 91 27.71 1.33 -18.48
C ASP A 91 28.44 2.69 -18.47
N GLU A 92 29.50 2.78 -17.67
CA GLU A 92 30.35 3.97 -17.43
C GLU A 92 31.18 4.41 -18.65
N GLU A 93 30.78 4.12 -19.88
CA GLU A 93 31.62 4.25 -21.07
C GLU A 93 31.09 5.23 -22.14
N ARG A 94 30.32 6.24 -21.73
CA ARG A 94 30.07 7.41 -22.60
C ARG A 94 30.67 8.69 -22.03
N GLY A 95 31.98 8.81 -22.27
CA GLY A 95 32.64 10.05 -22.65
C GLY A 95 32.87 11.05 -21.53
N GLU A 96 34.09 11.03 -21.00
CA GLU A 96 34.88 12.25 -20.87
C GLU A 96 34.74 13.09 -22.15
N ASP A 97 33.83 14.07 -22.16
CA ASP A 97 34.13 15.37 -22.75
C ASP A 97 33.11 16.45 -22.34
N ASP A 98 33.70 17.54 -21.85
CA ASP A 98 33.24 18.92 -21.70
C ASP A 98 32.30 19.33 -20.54
N PRO A 99 32.65 20.42 -19.81
CA PRO A 99 32.07 20.80 -18.53
C PRO A 99 31.00 21.90 -18.68
N LEU A 100 30.29 22.17 -17.58
CA LEU A 100 29.53 23.42 -17.34
C LEU A 100 28.15 23.60 -17.99
N VAL A 101 27.16 22.71 -17.81
CA VAL A 101 25.76 23.20 -17.66
C VAL A 101 24.99 22.32 -16.68
N ALA A 102 25.08 22.68 -15.40
CA ALA A 102 23.96 22.51 -14.49
C ALA A 102 22.91 23.56 -14.86
N SER A 103 21.94 23.24 -15.71
CA SER A 103 20.62 23.89 -15.68
C SER A 103 19.65 23.21 -16.63
N GLU A 104 18.41 23.12 -16.16
CA GLU A 104 17.20 23.16 -16.99
C GLU A 104 16.94 21.97 -17.91
N PHE A 105 16.04 21.07 -17.50
CA PHE A 105 14.66 21.08 -17.98
C PHE A 105 14.53 20.69 -19.46
N GLY A 106 13.88 19.54 -19.67
CA GLY A 106 13.11 19.31 -20.88
C GLY A 106 13.75 18.34 -21.87
N ASN A 107 13.27 17.09 -21.79
CA ASN A 107 12.78 16.42 -22.99
C ASN A 107 13.80 16.00 -24.07
N LEU A 108 14.92 15.35 -23.72
CA LEU A 108 15.86 14.75 -24.70
C LEU A 108 16.53 13.55 -23.99
N GLN A 109 16.61 12.30 -24.47
CA GLN A 109 16.45 11.68 -25.79
C GLN A 109 15.77 10.30 -25.63
N SER A 110 14.99 9.92 -26.64
CA SER A 110 14.58 8.53 -26.89
C SER A 110 15.68 7.80 -27.67
N ASP A 111 16.36 6.84 -27.02
CA ASP A 111 17.22 5.86 -27.69
C ASP A 111 16.56 4.45 -27.62
N PRO A 112 16.74 3.56 -28.63
CA PRO A 112 15.82 2.46 -28.94
C PRO A 112 15.81 1.27 -27.95
N SER A 113 16.65 1.29 -26.90
CA SER A 113 16.71 0.26 -25.86
C SER A 113 15.94 0.62 -24.57
N GLY A 114 15.30 1.79 -24.53
CA GLY A 114 14.00 1.97 -23.88
C GLY A 114 13.92 2.14 -22.36
N GLN A 115 15.02 2.21 -21.59
CA GLN A 115 14.96 2.56 -20.16
C GLN A 115 15.37 4.00 -19.89
N ARG A 116 14.37 4.90 -19.87
CA ARG A 116 14.56 6.30 -19.43
C ARG A 116 14.81 6.33 -17.93
N VAL A 117 16.06 6.58 -17.53
CA VAL A 117 16.39 6.84 -16.13
C VAL A 117 15.75 8.17 -15.72
N CYS A 118 14.78 8.10 -14.80
CA CYS A 118 14.03 9.27 -14.38
C CYS A 118 14.61 9.82 -13.07
N TYR A 119 14.85 11.14 -12.96
CA TYR A 119 15.41 11.76 -11.75
C TYR A 119 14.33 12.48 -10.91
N CYS A 120 14.39 12.37 -9.58
CA CYS A 120 13.43 12.99 -8.66
C CYS A 120 14.03 14.21 -7.98
N ARG A 121 13.57 15.40 -8.35
CA ARG A 121 14.05 16.66 -7.74
C ARG A 121 13.74 16.79 -6.25
N LYS A 122 12.67 16.13 -5.77
CA LYS A 122 12.25 16.23 -4.36
C LYS A 122 13.07 15.34 -3.42
N CYS A 123 13.53 14.19 -3.92
CA CYS A 123 14.34 13.23 -3.16
C CYS A 123 15.83 13.31 -3.51
N ASN A 124 16.22 14.09 -4.52
CA ASN A 124 17.58 14.19 -5.06
C ASN A 124 18.20 12.82 -5.41
N GLN A 125 17.40 11.91 -5.97
CA GLN A 125 17.83 10.55 -6.30
C GLN A 125 17.31 10.09 -7.68
N LEU A 126 18.06 9.17 -8.30
CA LEU A 126 17.68 8.47 -9.52
C LEU A 126 16.55 7.47 -9.20
N LYS A 127 15.55 7.35 -10.09
CA LYS A 127 14.37 6.49 -9.91
C LYS A 127 14.52 5.20 -10.71
N PRO A 128 14.32 4.03 -10.08
CA PRO A 128 14.15 2.77 -10.79
C PRO A 128 12.95 2.81 -11.74
N PRO A 129 12.96 1.96 -12.78
CA PRO A 129 11.78 1.78 -13.63
C PRO A 129 10.58 1.35 -12.78
N ARG A 130 9.41 1.97 -13.02
CA ARG A 130 8.13 1.79 -12.29
C ARG A 130 8.05 2.41 -10.88
N CYS A 131 9.11 3.02 -10.34
CA CYS A 131 9.01 3.75 -9.07
C CYS A 131 8.49 5.18 -9.25
N HIS A 132 7.51 5.56 -8.43
CA HIS A 132 6.94 6.90 -8.37
C HIS A 132 7.16 7.54 -7.00
N HIS A 133 7.32 8.87 -6.96
CA HIS A 133 7.39 9.60 -5.70
C HIS A 133 5.99 9.75 -5.12
N CYS A 134 5.75 9.15 -3.96
CA CYS A 134 4.52 9.34 -3.21
C CYS A 134 4.68 10.53 -2.27
N SER A 135 3.96 11.62 -2.52
CA SER A 135 3.99 12.83 -1.68
C SER A 135 3.42 12.62 -0.28
N VAL A 136 2.60 11.57 -0.07
CA VAL A 136 1.99 11.23 1.22
C VAL A 136 3.02 10.65 2.19
N TRP A 137 3.86 9.73 1.69
CA TRP A 137 4.90 9.06 2.49
C TRP A 137 6.30 9.67 2.31
N ASN A 138 6.44 10.62 1.38
CA ASN A 138 7.68 11.29 0.99
C ASN A 138 8.82 10.31 0.60
N ILE A 139 8.46 9.15 0.05
CA ILE A 139 9.36 8.09 -0.42
C ILE A 139 9.06 7.72 -1.86
N HIS A 140 10.03 7.09 -2.53
CA HIS A 140 9.79 6.38 -3.78
C HIS A 140 9.11 5.06 -3.46
N ALA A 141 7.88 4.89 -3.95
CA ALA A 141 7.12 3.66 -3.89
C ALA A 141 7.10 3.03 -5.30
N GLN A 142 7.17 1.71 -5.37
CA GLN A 142 7.04 0.94 -6.59
C GLN A 142 5.58 0.60 -6.88
#